data_AF-A0A059LMV3-F1
#
_entry.id   AF-A0A059LMV3-F1
#
_cell.length_a   1.000
_cell.length_b   1.000
_cell.length_c   1.000
_cell.angle_alpha   90.00
_cell.angle_beta   90.00
_cell.angle_gamma   90.00
#
_symmetry.space_group_name_H-M   'P 1'
#
loop_
_entity.id
_entity.type
_entity.pdbx_description
1 polymer ?
#
loop_
_entity_poly.entity_id
_entity_poly.type
_entity_poly.pdbx_seq_one_letter_code
_entity_poly.pdbx_strand_id
1 'polypeptide(L)'
;MQLKQLSKILVVFSPWKRSSASAREFLFQASSPKSRASNPSCDVSARLNLKQDPYVEITYENKKVEKIATGDLNVRKIVERIDSVAADMETEAILKGAGLHGQTIVSTWHSEIGREREVGERTNIDRVV
;
A
#
# COMPACT_ATOMS: atom_id res chain seq x y z
N MET A 1 1.92 -13.42 6.28
CA MET A 1 1.88 -11.98 6.58
C MET A 1 3.16 -11.56 7.30
N GLN A 2 3.77 -10.45 6.88
CA GLN A 2 4.84 -9.79 7.61
C GLN A 2 4.25 -8.68 8.48
N LEU A 3 4.80 -8.44 9.66
CA LEU A 3 4.34 -7.43 10.62
C LEU A 3 5.21 -6.17 10.64
N LYS A 4 6.01 -5.97 9.59
CA LYS A 4 6.89 -4.80 9.46
C LYS A 4 6.06 -3.52 9.35
N GLN A 5 6.55 -2.41 9.89
CA GLN A 5 5.87 -1.09 9.85
C GLN A 5 4.56 -1.01 10.65
N LEU A 6 4.21 -2.07 11.39
CA LEU A 6 2.99 -2.19 12.19
C LEU A 6 3.34 -2.06 13.67
N SER A 7 2.63 -1.17 14.37
CA SER A 7 2.79 -0.97 15.81
C SER A 7 1.77 -1.80 16.61
N LYS A 8 0.50 -1.79 16.19
CA LYS A 8 -0.57 -2.48 16.90
C LYS A 8 -1.62 -3.04 15.96
N ILE A 9 -2.12 -4.22 16.28
CA ILE A 9 -3.24 -4.88 15.61
C ILE A 9 -4.30 -5.18 16.65
N LEU A 10 -5.53 -4.76 16.39
CA LEU A 10 -6.70 -5.06 17.18
C LEU A 10 -7.73 -5.77 16.30
N VAL A 11 -7.99 -7.04 16.58
CA VAL A 11 -9.00 -7.82 15.88
C VAL A 11 -10.27 -7.89 16.73
N VAL A 12 -11.37 -7.36 16.21
CA VAL A 12 -12.68 -7.39 16.87
C VAL A 12 -13.60 -8.34 16.13
N PHE A 13 -14.06 -9.40 16.79
CA PHE A 13 -14.86 -10.44 16.14
C PHE A 13 -15.79 -11.20 17.09
N SER A 14 -16.75 -11.92 16.52
CA SER A 14 -17.57 -12.88 17.27
C SER A 14 -17.07 -14.31 17.05
N PRO A 15 -16.91 -15.14 18.09
CA PRO A 15 -16.43 -16.51 17.95
C PRO A 15 -17.38 -17.43 17.17
N TRP A 16 -18.67 -17.11 17.09
CA TRP A 16 -19.68 -18.01 16.53
C TRP A 16 -20.29 -17.51 15.22
N LYS A 17 -20.24 -16.20 14.93
CA LYS A 17 -20.80 -15.65 13.69
C LYS A 17 -19.95 -16.03 12.47
N ARG A 18 -20.61 -16.43 11.39
CA ARG A 18 -19.94 -16.76 10.11
C ARG A 18 -19.26 -15.56 9.47
N SER A 19 -19.84 -14.36 9.58
CA SER A 19 -19.24 -13.10 9.09
C SER A 19 -17.89 -12.78 9.75
N SER A 20 -17.61 -13.37 10.92
CA SER A 20 -16.34 -13.22 11.65
C SER A 20 -15.28 -14.25 11.26
N ALA A 21 -15.54 -15.13 10.28
CA ALA A 21 -14.59 -16.15 9.85
C ALA A 21 -13.27 -15.53 9.38
N SER A 22 -13.33 -14.49 8.54
CA SER A 22 -12.15 -13.81 8.03
C SER A 22 -11.34 -13.14 9.15
N ALA A 23 -11.99 -12.48 10.11
CA ALA A 23 -11.28 -11.87 11.25
C ALA A 23 -10.55 -12.92 12.12
N ARG A 24 -11.17 -14.09 12.34
CA ARG A 24 -10.55 -15.19 13.11
C ARG A 24 -9.32 -15.76 12.40
N GLU A 25 -9.45 -16.00 11.11
CA GLU A 25 -8.35 -16.53 10.31
C GLU A 25 -7.22 -15.49 10.21
N PHE A 26 -7.55 -14.20 10.04
CA PHE A 26 -6.56 -13.12 10.10
C PHE A 26 -5.81 -13.11 11.45
N LEU A 27 -6.52 -13.20 12.58
CA LEU A 27 -5.91 -13.28 13.90
C LEU A 27 -4.95 -14.48 14.02
N PHE A 28 -5.35 -15.63 13.51
CA PHE A 28 -4.50 -16.83 13.50
C PHE A 28 -3.22 -16.60 12.69
N GLN A 29 -3.32 -15.98 11.52
CA GLN A 29 -2.15 -15.64 10.70
C GLN A 29 -1.24 -14.61 11.39
N ALA A 30 -1.79 -13.53 11.94
CA ALA A 30 -1.05 -12.47 12.61
C ALA A 30 -0.36 -12.94 13.90
N SER A 31 -0.99 -13.87 14.62
CA SER A 31 -0.41 -14.49 15.83
C SER A 31 0.53 -15.66 15.54
N SER A 32 0.78 -15.99 14.27
CA SER A 32 1.70 -17.07 13.92
C SER A 32 3.13 -16.75 14.36
N PRO A 33 3.94 -17.76 14.76
CA PRO A 33 5.35 -17.54 15.13
C PRO A 33 6.16 -16.86 14.02
N LYS A 34 5.88 -17.21 12.76
CA LYS A 34 6.53 -16.61 11.58
C LYS A 34 6.22 -15.11 11.47
N SER A 35 4.97 -14.71 11.70
CA SER A 35 4.58 -13.30 11.68
C SER A 35 5.19 -12.54 12.86
N ARG A 36 5.15 -13.08 14.07
CA ARG A 36 5.80 -12.47 15.24
C ARG A 36 7.33 -12.35 15.11
N ALA A 37 7.98 -13.30 14.46
CA ALA A 37 9.42 -13.23 14.20
C ALA A 37 9.81 -12.04 13.31
N SER A 38 8.91 -11.58 12.42
CA SER A 38 9.17 -10.41 11.57
C SER A 38 9.10 -9.08 12.30
N ASN A 39 8.29 -9.00 13.38
CA ASN A 39 8.23 -7.84 14.25
C ASN A 39 7.72 -8.25 15.64
N PRO A 40 8.62 -8.47 16.63
CA PRO A 40 8.23 -8.89 17.97
C PRO A 40 7.65 -7.76 18.82
N SER A 41 7.80 -6.49 18.43
CA SER A 41 7.24 -5.35 19.18
C SER A 41 5.79 -5.03 18.82
N CYS A 42 5.27 -5.61 17.74
CA CYS A 42 3.88 -5.41 17.32
C CYS A 42 2.91 -6.03 18.33
N ASP A 43 2.06 -5.20 18.95
CA ASP A 43 1.03 -5.64 19.88
C ASP A 43 -0.17 -6.23 19.10
N VAL A 44 -0.35 -7.54 19.16
CA VAL A 44 -1.49 -8.24 18.53
C VAL A 44 -2.52 -8.57 19.60
N SER A 45 -3.66 -7.90 19.53
CA SER A 45 -4.74 -8.01 20.51
C SER A 45 -6.06 -8.44 19.85
N ALA A 46 -6.87 -9.18 20.61
CA ALA A 46 -8.18 -9.63 20.18
C ALA A 46 -9.25 -9.15 21.16
N ARG A 47 -10.39 -8.70 20.64
CA ARG A 47 -11.57 -8.35 21.44
C ARG A 47 -12.80 -9.07 20.90
N LEU A 48 -13.55 -9.66 21.82
CA LEU A 48 -14.79 -10.33 21.48
C LEU A 48 -15.94 -9.33 21.42
N ASN A 49 -16.70 -9.37 20.33
CA ASN A 49 -17.91 -8.56 20.17
C ASN A 49 -19.01 -9.41 19.55
N LEU A 50 -20.14 -9.54 20.26
CA LEU A 50 -21.27 -10.35 19.82
C LEU A 50 -22.32 -9.54 19.06
N LYS A 51 -22.32 -8.21 19.21
CA LYS A 51 -23.37 -7.34 18.67
C LYS A 51 -22.98 -6.73 17.33
N GLN A 52 -21.79 -6.15 17.25
CA GLN A 52 -21.34 -5.41 16.07
C GLN A 52 -20.72 -6.31 15.00
N ASP A 53 -20.54 -5.74 13.82
CA ASP A 53 -19.82 -6.38 12.72
C ASP A 53 -18.32 -6.48 13.00
N PRO A 54 -17.67 -7.56 12.52
CA PRO A 54 -16.26 -7.79 12.76
C PRO A 54 -15.39 -6.82 11.96
N TYR A 55 -14.31 -6.38 12.58
CA TYR A 55 -13.33 -5.49 11.95
C TYR A 55 -11.92 -5.74 12.47
N VAL A 56 -10.95 -5.36 11.68
CA VAL A 56 -9.54 -5.31 12.05
C VAL A 56 -9.12 -3.85 12.10
N GLU A 57 -8.49 -3.45 13.18
CA GLU A 57 -7.94 -2.11 13.37
C GLU A 57 -6.42 -2.22 13.48
N ILE A 58 -5.73 -1.36 12.75
CA ILE A 58 -4.30 -1.44 12.51
C ILE A 58 -3.70 -0.08 12.78
N THR A 59 -2.69 -0.06 13.64
CA THR A 59 -1.88 1.12 13.90
C THR A 59 -0.51 0.90 13.30
N TYR A 60 -0.13 1.75 12.36
CA TYR A 60 1.19 1.74 11.74
C TYR A 60 2.19 2.54 12.59
N GLU A 61 3.49 2.38 12.34
CA GLU A 61 4.55 3.08 13.08
C GLU A 61 4.48 4.61 12.99
N ASN A 62 3.94 5.14 11.88
CA ASN A 62 3.67 6.57 11.70
C ASN A 62 2.42 7.08 12.45
N LYS A 63 1.83 6.25 13.33
CA LYS A 63 0.58 6.51 14.07
C LYS A 63 -0.66 6.61 13.19
N LYS A 64 -0.58 6.29 11.89
CA LYS A 64 -1.76 6.14 11.04
C LYS A 64 -2.58 4.96 11.55
N VAL A 65 -3.87 5.15 11.70
CA VAL A 65 -4.80 4.10 12.09
C VAL A 65 -5.70 3.77 10.90
N GLU A 66 -5.83 2.49 10.59
CA GLU A 66 -6.71 1.98 9.56
C GLU A 66 -7.68 0.95 10.14
N LYS A 67 -8.95 1.10 9.82
CA LYS A 67 -10.02 0.19 10.23
C LYS A 67 -10.62 -0.48 9.00
N ILE A 68 -10.54 -1.81 8.97
CA ILE A 68 -10.98 -2.66 7.86
C ILE A 68 -12.14 -3.52 8.35
N ALA A 69 -13.35 -3.30 7.82
CA ALA A 69 -14.48 -4.17 8.08
C ALA A 69 -14.23 -5.54 7.43
N THR A 70 -14.50 -6.65 8.11
CA THR A 70 -14.16 -7.99 7.60
C THR A 70 -15.37 -8.84 7.21
N GLY A 71 -16.59 -8.30 7.28
CA GLY A 71 -17.84 -9.06 7.09
C GLY A 71 -17.91 -9.80 5.75
N ASP A 72 -17.54 -9.12 4.67
CA ASP A 72 -17.62 -9.65 3.29
C ASP A 72 -16.25 -9.83 2.62
N LEU A 73 -15.17 -9.51 3.35
CA LEU A 73 -13.82 -9.50 2.82
C LEU A 73 -13.12 -10.84 3.09
N ASN A 74 -12.42 -11.36 2.08
CA ASN A 74 -11.52 -12.49 2.23
C ASN A 74 -10.26 -12.06 2.99
N VAL A 75 -9.73 -12.91 3.88
CA VAL A 75 -8.48 -12.68 4.61
C VAL A 75 -7.33 -12.29 3.72
N ARG A 76 -7.22 -12.93 2.55
CA ARG A 76 -6.18 -12.60 1.57
C ARG A 76 -6.22 -11.13 1.17
N LYS A 77 -7.40 -10.57 0.92
CA LYS A 77 -7.56 -9.14 0.57
C LYS A 77 -7.20 -8.23 1.73
N ILE A 78 -7.49 -8.64 2.97
CA ILE A 78 -7.10 -7.90 4.17
C ILE A 78 -5.57 -7.84 4.25
N VAL A 79 -4.90 -8.99 4.09
CA VAL A 79 -3.44 -9.07 4.11
C VAL A 79 -2.81 -8.28 2.96
N GLU A 80 -3.30 -8.42 1.74
CA GLU A 80 -2.81 -7.67 0.57
C GLU A 80 -2.91 -6.16 0.77
N ARG A 81 -4.02 -5.68 1.35
CA ARG A 81 -4.20 -4.25 1.66
C ARG A 81 -3.19 -3.76 2.68
N ILE A 82 -2.92 -4.56 3.72
CA ILE A 82 -1.98 -4.21 4.78
C ILE A 82 -0.55 -4.22 4.25
N ASP A 83 -0.19 -5.25 3.49
CA ASP A 83 1.13 -5.40 2.87
C ASP A 83 1.40 -4.26 1.87
N SER A 84 0.39 -3.82 1.11
CA SER A 84 0.52 -2.65 0.21
C SER A 84 0.85 -1.38 0.98
N VAL A 85 0.10 -1.06 2.04
CA VAL A 85 0.35 0.14 2.84
C VAL A 85 1.70 0.07 3.56
N ALA A 86 2.08 -1.11 4.05
CA ALA A 86 3.39 -1.31 4.68
C ALA A 86 4.55 -1.15 3.68
N ALA A 87 4.40 -1.63 2.44
CA ALA A 87 5.39 -1.48 1.38
C ALA A 87 5.55 -0.01 0.95
N ASP A 88 4.46 0.74 0.86
CA ASP A 88 4.49 2.19 0.60
C ASP A 88 5.29 2.91 1.69
N MET A 89 5.02 2.58 2.97
CA MET A 89 5.74 3.15 4.11
C MET A 89 7.24 2.78 4.12
N GLU A 90 7.58 1.53 3.80
CA GLU A 90 8.98 1.10 3.68
C GLU A 90 9.69 1.87 2.57
N THR A 91 9.03 2.07 1.43
CA THR A 91 9.55 2.84 0.30
C THR A 91 9.78 4.30 0.69
N GLU A 92 8.82 4.93 1.36
CA GLU A 92 8.96 6.30 1.87
C GLU A 92 10.12 6.44 2.86
N ALA A 93 10.30 5.46 3.76
CA ALA A 93 11.39 5.44 4.71
C ALA A 93 12.76 5.33 4.02
N ILE A 94 12.88 4.47 3.00
CA ILE A 94 14.10 4.32 2.20
C ILE A 94 14.41 5.62 1.44
N LEU A 95 13.42 6.21 0.78
CA LEU A 95 13.57 7.48 0.04
C LEU A 95 14.01 8.61 0.96
N LYS A 96 13.45 8.67 2.18
CA LYS A 96 13.85 9.63 3.20
C LYS A 96 15.29 9.41 3.66
N GLY A 97 15.70 8.17 3.88
CA GLY A 97 17.09 7.82 4.23
C GLY A 97 18.09 8.17 3.13
N ALA A 98 17.68 8.07 1.86
CA ALA A 98 18.49 8.45 0.70
C ALA A 98 18.51 9.98 0.42
N GLY A 99 17.76 10.79 1.18
CA GLY A 99 17.68 12.24 0.97
C GLY A 99 16.86 12.67 -0.26
N LEU A 100 16.05 11.77 -0.83
CA LEU A 100 15.23 12.00 -2.03
C LEU A 100 13.81 12.50 -1.73
N HIS A 101 13.54 12.91 -0.48
CA HIS A 101 12.19 13.32 -0.08
C HIS A 101 11.80 14.65 -0.76
N GLY A 102 10.72 14.62 -1.57
CA GLY A 102 10.15 15.80 -2.21
C GLY A 102 10.81 16.26 -3.51
N GLN A 103 11.69 15.45 -4.12
CA GLN A 103 12.27 15.78 -5.42
C GLN A 103 11.34 15.36 -6.56
N THR A 104 10.86 16.34 -7.32
CA THR A 104 10.23 16.09 -8.63
C THR A 104 11.30 15.60 -9.58
N ILE A 105 11.25 14.32 -9.96
CA ILE A 105 12.12 13.77 -10.99
C ILE A 105 11.64 14.34 -12.33
N VAL A 106 12.26 15.43 -12.77
CA VAL A 106 12.07 15.94 -14.14
C VAL A 106 12.97 15.11 -15.04
N SER A 107 12.37 14.31 -15.91
CA SER A 107 13.12 13.56 -16.92
C SER A 107 13.66 14.53 -17.99
N THR A 108 14.97 14.70 -18.04
CA THR A 108 15.68 15.50 -19.06
C THR A 108 15.71 14.85 -20.45
N TRP A 109 15.13 13.64 -20.61
CA TRP A 109 15.13 12.89 -21.87
C TRP A 109 14.24 13.47 -22.98
N HIS A 110 13.39 14.46 -22.68
CA HIS A 110 12.51 15.10 -23.67
C HIS A 110 12.76 16.59 -23.90
N SER A 111 13.76 17.21 -23.26
CA SER A 111 14.03 18.64 -23.46
C SER A 111 14.67 18.98 -24.81
N GLU A 112 15.05 18.00 -25.64
CA GLU A 112 15.74 18.22 -26.92
C GLU A 112 14.98 17.74 -28.17
N ILE A 113 13.82 17.07 -28.04
CA ILE A 113 13.05 16.54 -29.19
C ILE A 113 12.11 17.62 -29.75
N GLY A 114 12.67 18.78 -30.11
CA GLY A 114 11.90 19.95 -30.54
C GLY A 114 12.61 20.85 -31.55
N ARG A 115 13.57 20.32 -32.32
CA ARG A 115 14.06 20.98 -33.55
C ARG A 115 13.88 20.04 -34.74
N GLU A 116 12.64 19.83 -35.14
CA GLU A 116 12.37 19.40 -36.52
C GLU A 116 12.88 20.50 -37.46
N ARG A 117 13.79 20.12 -38.35
CA ARG A 117 14.26 20.97 -39.44
C ARG A 117 13.13 21.03 -40.46
N GLU A 118 12.62 22.22 -40.75
CA GLU A 118 11.79 22.46 -41.93
C GLU A 118 12.61 22.10 -43.18
N VAL A 119 12.32 20.92 -43.75
CA VAL A 119 12.87 20.49 -45.03
C VAL A 119 11.72 20.39 -46.01
N GLY A 120 11.64 21.39 -46.89
CA GLY A 120 11.29 21.20 -48.29
C GLY A 120 9.97 21.82 -48.76
N GLU A 121 10.08 22.87 -49.57
CA GLU A 121 9.38 22.88 -50.85
C GLU A 121 10.12 23.76 -51.88
N ARG A 122 10.83 23.10 -52.80
CA ARG A 122 11.20 23.68 -54.10
C ARG A 122 10.15 23.21 -55.10
N THR A 123 9.34 24.12 -55.62
CA THR A 123 8.69 23.95 -56.92
C THR A 123 9.11 25.10 -57.81
N ASN A 124 9.88 24.75 -58.84
CA ASN A 124 10.29 25.62 -59.93
C ASN A 124 9.32 25.29 -61.08
N ILE A 125 8.47 26.23 -61.50
CA ILE A 125 7.77 26.16 -62.79
C ILE A 125 7.87 27.53 -63.44
N ASP A 126 8.50 27.51 -64.61
CA ASP A 126 8.75 28.59 -65.55
C ASP A 126 7.55 29.50 -65.82
N ARG A 127 7.83 30.81 -65.97
CA ARG A 127 7.23 31.62 -67.05
C ARG A 127 8.09 32.85 -67.35
N VAL A 128 8.78 32.74 -68.49
CA VAL A 128 9.37 33.83 -69.26
C VAL A 128 8.26 34.47 -70.11
N VAL A 129 8.19 35.82 -70.07
CA VAL A 129 7.54 36.79 -70.98
C VAL A 129 6.04 36.64 -71.23
#